data_AF-A0A962UMD9-F1
#
_entry.id   AF-A0A962UMD9-F1
#
_cell.length_a   1.000
_cell.length_b   1.000
_cell.length_c   1.000
_cell.angle_alpha   90.00
_cell.angle_beta   90.00
_cell.angle_gamma   90.00
#
_symmetry.space_group_name_H-M   'P 1'
#
loop_
_entity.id
_entity.type
_entity.pdbx_description
1 polymer ?
#
loop_
_entity_poly.entity_id
_entity_poly.type
_entity_poly.pdbx_seq_one_letter_code
_entity_poly.pdbx_strand_id
1 'polypeptide(L)'
;MTAVQDVPDLRDWPFEPSLVQLRRYVTPPRGLTILDQQQEGACTGFGLAAVINLLNERRGRRARVSPRMLYEMARLHDEWPGEEYAGSSCRGAIKGWYNMGVCGDAKWPYTAGKPGSLTVDRAKDARANTIGAYYRVQPSIADFHAAINEGGAVFCSATTHGGWMRPDKRTGTIPHIKEEQGGHAFAIVGYNSKGFWVQNSWGKAWGKAGLGLWQYEDWLQNVMDAWVFSLALPTPQIWHLPPASERNRSGIVARPRPARSEIAGHFIHVDDGDFHDKGRYWSNAEDVSATAGLVAGSKQKYQHLLLYAHGGLNSPTDSARR
;
A
#
# COMPACT_ATOMS: atom_id res chain seq x y z
N MET A 1 2.70 2.26 16.69
CA MET A 1 2.93 0.91 16.12
C MET A 1 1.58 0.22 16.11
N THR A 2 1.09 -0.20 14.95
CA THR A 2 -0.29 -0.68 14.78
C THR A 2 -0.43 -1.61 13.57
N ALA A 3 0.67 -2.12 12.99
CA ALA A 3 0.58 -3.08 11.90
C ALA A 3 0.09 -4.44 12.42
N VAL A 4 -0.79 -5.10 11.68
CA VAL A 4 -1.33 -6.42 12.01
C VAL A 4 -0.85 -7.44 10.97
N GLN A 5 -0.64 -8.68 11.39
CA GLN A 5 -0.20 -9.76 10.51
C GLN A 5 -1.27 -10.08 9.46
N ASP A 6 -0.86 -10.29 8.22
CA ASP A 6 -1.77 -10.70 7.16
C ASP A 6 -2.35 -12.10 7.47
N VAL A 7 -3.68 -12.24 7.43
CA VAL A 7 -4.34 -13.56 7.49
C VAL A 7 -3.87 -14.42 6.30
N PRO A 8 -3.51 -15.70 6.44
CA PRO A 8 -3.10 -16.51 5.29
C PRO A 8 -4.15 -16.54 4.16
N ASP A 9 -3.73 -16.24 2.93
CA ASP A 9 -4.60 -16.27 1.74
C ASP A 9 -3.91 -17.07 0.62
N LEU A 10 -4.50 -18.19 0.21
CA LEU A 10 -3.96 -19.07 -0.85
C LEU A 10 -3.93 -18.39 -2.23
N ARG A 11 -4.59 -17.24 -2.38
CA ARG A 11 -4.61 -16.44 -3.62
C ARG A 11 -3.41 -15.52 -3.73
N ASP A 12 -2.65 -15.32 -2.65
CA ASP A 12 -1.40 -14.56 -2.71
C ASP A 12 -0.42 -15.24 -3.66
N TRP A 13 0.17 -14.45 -4.56
CA TRP A 13 1.15 -14.97 -5.50
C TRP A 13 2.51 -15.02 -4.79
N PRO A 14 3.13 -16.20 -4.62
CA PRO A 14 4.46 -16.28 -4.06
C PRO A 14 5.46 -15.63 -5.01
N PHE A 15 6.45 -14.96 -4.45
CA PHE A 15 7.60 -14.48 -5.20
C PHE A 15 8.48 -15.68 -5.56
N GLU A 16 8.72 -15.85 -6.85
CA GLU A 16 9.63 -16.87 -7.38
C GLU A 16 10.87 -16.13 -7.93
N PRO A 17 12.03 -16.23 -7.24
CA PRO A 17 13.26 -15.57 -7.67
C PRO A 17 13.67 -15.94 -9.09
N SER A 18 14.14 -14.95 -9.86
CA SER A 18 14.92 -15.26 -11.05
C SER A 18 16.32 -15.74 -10.65
N LEU A 19 16.88 -16.68 -11.41
CA LEU A 19 18.21 -17.27 -11.14
C LEU A 19 19.37 -16.31 -11.50
N VAL A 20 19.19 -15.01 -11.25
CA VAL A 20 20.20 -13.98 -11.47
C VAL A 20 21.27 -14.04 -10.38
N GLN A 21 22.49 -13.67 -10.74
CA GLN A 21 23.58 -13.58 -9.76
C GLN A 21 23.29 -12.48 -8.74
N LEU A 22 23.12 -12.88 -7.47
CA LEU A 22 22.87 -11.93 -6.38
C LEU A 22 24.14 -11.14 -6.04
N ARG A 23 23.96 -9.86 -5.73
CA ARG A 23 25.04 -9.02 -5.20
C ARG A 23 25.44 -9.51 -3.80
N ARG A 24 26.72 -9.42 -3.45
CA ARG A 24 27.17 -9.75 -2.09
C ARG A 24 26.62 -8.79 -1.03
N TYR A 25 26.42 -7.53 -1.42
CA TYR A 25 25.90 -6.46 -0.57
C TYR A 25 25.02 -5.55 -1.42
N VAL A 26 23.92 -5.04 -0.83
CA VAL A 26 23.12 -3.98 -1.42
C VAL A 26 23.06 -2.83 -0.42
N THR A 27 23.77 -1.75 -0.72
CA THR A 27 23.79 -0.56 0.14
C THR A 27 22.50 0.24 -0.02
N PRO A 28 21.94 0.81 1.05
CA PRO A 28 20.82 1.73 0.96
C PRO A 28 21.14 2.89 0.01
N PRO A 29 20.23 3.27 -0.89
CA PRO A 29 20.40 4.44 -1.74
C PRO A 29 20.68 5.71 -0.91
N ARG A 30 21.58 6.58 -1.38
CA ARG A 30 21.95 7.81 -0.64
C ARG A 30 20.84 8.87 -0.60
N GLY A 31 19.92 8.82 -1.56
CA GLY A 31 18.86 9.82 -1.75
C GLY A 31 17.51 9.47 -1.14
N LEU A 32 17.43 8.44 -0.28
CA LEU A 32 16.16 7.96 0.25
C LEU A 32 15.36 9.09 0.91
N THR A 33 14.11 9.20 0.50
CA THR A 33 13.15 10.09 1.15
C THR A 33 12.68 9.46 2.46
N ILE A 34 13.33 9.81 3.57
CA ILE A 34 12.91 9.42 4.92
C ILE A 34 11.60 10.16 5.28
N LEU A 35 10.63 9.39 5.74
CA LEU A 35 9.29 9.86 6.11
C LEU A 35 9.12 9.89 7.63
N ASP A 36 8.08 10.58 8.10
CA ASP A 36 7.75 10.69 9.52
C ASP A 36 6.23 10.58 9.74
N GLN A 37 5.81 9.46 10.33
CA GLN A 37 4.40 9.19 10.66
C GLN A 37 3.96 9.87 11.95
N GLN A 38 4.87 10.48 12.70
CA GLN A 38 4.57 11.10 14.00
C GLN A 38 3.92 10.08 14.96
N GLN A 39 2.82 10.45 15.62
CA GLN A 39 2.18 9.62 16.64
C GLN A 39 1.04 8.75 16.12
N GLU A 40 0.69 8.82 14.82
CA GLU A 40 -0.41 8.04 14.26
C GLU A 40 0.03 6.62 13.89
N GLY A 41 -0.89 5.67 13.99
CA GLY A 41 -0.75 4.28 13.53
C GLY A 41 -0.64 4.09 12.01
N ALA A 42 -0.07 5.05 11.28
CA ALA A 42 -0.07 5.06 9.81
C ALA A 42 1.07 4.24 9.16
N CYS A 43 1.76 3.37 9.92
CA CYS A 43 3.01 2.73 9.48
C CYS A 43 2.91 1.94 8.17
N THR A 44 1.80 1.27 7.89
CA THR A 44 1.56 0.55 6.62
C THR A 44 1.57 1.47 5.41
N GLY A 45 0.87 2.60 5.49
CA GLY A 45 0.85 3.62 4.43
C GLY A 45 2.24 4.25 4.23
N PHE A 46 2.98 4.47 5.31
CA PHE A 46 4.33 5.03 5.25
C PHE A 46 5.39 4.04 4.72
N GLY A 47 5.37 2.79 5.17
CA GLY A 47 6.26 1.74 4.69
C GLY A 47 6.04 1.47 3.21
N LEU A 48 4.78 1.42 2.76
CA LEU A 48 4.45 1.26 1.34
C LEU A 48 4.86 2.49 0.52
N ALA A 49 4.62 3.71 1.03
CA ALA A 49 5.08 4.95 0.38
C ALA A 49 6.61 4.96 0.20
N ALA A 50 7.37 4.51 1.20
CA ALA A 50 8.82 4.42 1.12
C ALA A 50 9.28 3.52 -0.04
N VAL A 51 8.66 2.35 -0.21
CA VAL A 51 8.95 1.45 -1.34
C VAL A 51 8.57 2.10 -2.67
N ILE A 52 7.35 2.64 -2.80
CA ILE A 52 6.89 3.25 -4.06
C ILE A 52 7.77 4.44 -4.46
N ASN A 53 8.15 5.29 -3.50
CA ASN A 53 9.04 6.43 -3.76
C ASN A 53 10.41 5.97 -4.28
N LEU A 54 11.01 4.95 -3.67
CA LEU A 54 12.27 4.39 -4.14
C LEU A 54 12.14 3.78 -5.55
N LEU A 55 11.06 3.07 -5.84
CA LEU A 55 10.81 2.49 -7.17
C LEU A 55 10.60 3.58 -8.23
N ASN A 56 9.92 4.68 -7.89
CA ASN A 56 9.76 5.85 -8.75
C ASN A 56 11.10 6.54 -9.02
N GLU A 57 11.92 6.75 -7.99
CA GLU A 57 13.26 7.33 -8.12
C GLU A 57 14.14 6.51 -9.07
N ARG A 58 14.09 5.17 -8.98
CA ARG A 58 14.82 4.26 -9.89
C ARG A 58 14.36 4.35 -11.35
N ARG A 59 13.11 4.77 -11.60
CA ARG A 59 12.57 5.04 -12.94
C ARG A 59 12.85 6.46 -13.42
N GLY A 60 13.62 7.25 -12.67
CA GLY A 60 13.91 8.65 -12.98
C GLY A 60 12.77 9.61 -12.62
N ARG A 61 11.73 9.16 -11.91
CA ARG A 61 10.60 9.99 -11.49
C ARG A 61 10.78 10.41 -10.03
N ARG A 62 11.01 11.70 -9.79
CA ARG A 62 11.20 12.26 -8.42
C ARG A 62 9.89 12.62 -7.70
N ALA A 63 8.75 12.14 -8.21
CA ALA A 63 7.45 12.44 -7.62
C ALA A 63 7.21 11.52 -6.40
N ARG A 64 6.88 12.13 -5.26
CA ARG A 64 6.52 11.42 -4.04
C ARG A 64 5.04 11.09 -4.02
N VAL A 65 4.70 9.92 -3.48
CA VAL A 65 3.32 9.48 -3.28
C VAL A 65 2.83 9.82 -1.87
N SER A 66 1.51 9.99 -1.72
CA SER A 66 0.88 10.32 -0.44
C SER A 66 0.82 9.12 0.50
N PRO A 67 1.55 9.12 1.64
CA PRO A 67 1.39 8.09 2.66
C PRO A 67 0.03 8.17 3.36
N ARG A 68 -0.59 9.37 3.42
CA ARG A 68 -1.95 9.57 3.93
C ARG A 68 -2.95 8.79 3.09
N MET A 69 -2.92 8.94 1.77
CA MET A 69 -3.85 8.19 0.90
C MET A 69 -3.66 6.68 1.06
N LEU A 70 -2.42 6.18 1.08
CA LEU A 70 -2.17 4.74 1.26
C LEU A 70 -2.72 4.22 2.58
N TYR A 71 -2.58 4.98 3.67
CA TYR A 71 -3.12 4.60 4.97
C TYR A 71 -4.65 4.61 5.01
N GLU A 72 -5.32 5.65 4.48
CA GLU A 72 -6.79 5.68 4.44
C GLU A 72 -7.33 4.53 3.58
N MET A 73 -6.72 4.26 2.42
CA MET A 73 -7.14 3.16 1.56
C MET A 73 -6.83 1.80 2.21
N ALA A 74 -5.76 1.68 3.00
CA ALA A 74 -5.49 0.47 3.76
C ALA A 74 -6.63 0.14 4.73
N ARG A 75 -7.11 1.14 5.48
CA ARG A 75 -8.21 0.98 6.45
C ARG A 75 -9.52 0.57 5.80
N LEU A 76 -9.83 1.11 4.61
CA LEU A 76 -11.05 0.77 3.87
C LEU A 76 -11.03 -0.64 3.28
N HIS A 77 -9.85 -1.16 2.98
CA HIS A 77 -9.64 -2.45 2.32
C HIS A 77 -9.18 -3.56 3.27
N ASP A 78 -9.01 -3.26 4.55
CA ASP A 78 -8.66 -4.28 5.54
C ASP A 78 -9.86 -5.17 5.82
N GLU A 79 -9.63 -6.48 5.93
CA GLU A 79 -10.67 -7.51 6.01
C GLU A 79 -11.19 -7.72 7.44
N TRP A 80 -11.13 -6.68 8.29
CA TRP A 80 -11.62 -6.71 9.66
C TRP A 80 -12.86 -5.81 9.83
N PRO A 81 -14.06 -6.28 9.41
CA PRO A 81 -15.30 -5.60 9.72
C PRO A 81 -15.54 -5.58 11.24
N GLY A 82 -15.68 -4.38 11.82
CA GLY A 82 -16.30 -4.21 13.14
C GLY A 82 -15.38 -3.83 14.30
N GLU A 83 -14.07 -3.79 14.10
CA GLU A 83 -13.13 -3.40 15.15
C GLU A 83 -12.49 -2.06 14.81
N GLU A 84 -12.72 -1.04 15.66
CA GLU A 84 -12.07 0.28 15.57
C GLU A 84 -10.58 0.18 15.94
N TYR A 85 -9.80 -0.60 15.20
CA TYR A 85 -8.36 -0.64 15.40
C TYR A 85 -7.70 0.56 14.74
N ALA A 86 -6.77 1.18 15.46
CA ALA A 86 -5.91 2.25 14.96
C ALA A 86 -4.83 1.76 13.95
N GLY A 87 -5.02 0.57 13.37
CA GLY A 87 -4.04 -0.18 12.59
C GLY A 87 -4.52 -0.60 11.22
N SER A 88 -3.60 -1.17 10.44
CA SER A 88 -3.95 -1.91 9.22
C SER A 88 -2.90 -2.97 8.88
N SER A 89 -3.24 -3.88 7.98
CA SER A 89 -2.37 -4.93 7.46
C SER A 89 -1.56 -4.51 6.22
N CYS A 90 -0.46 -5.21 5.94
CA CYS A 90 0.30 -5.01 4.70
C CYS A 90 -0.57 -5.30 3.47
N ARG A 91 -1.36 -6.39 3.51
CA ARG A 91 -2.29 -6.73 2.43
C ARG A 91 -3.39 -5.69 2.26
N GLY A 92 -3.94 -5.13 3.35
CA GLY A 92 -4.92 -4.04 3.28
C GLY A 92 -4.37 -2.84 2.51
N ALA A 93 -3.15 -2.40 2.83
CA ALA A 93 -2.48 -1.32 2.11
C ALA A 93 -2.23 -1.65 0.63
N ILE A 94 -1.82 -2.88 0.32
CA ILE A 94 -1.62 -3.34 -1.06
C ILE A 94 -2.94 -3.40 -1.83
N LYS A 95 -4.02 -3.92 -1.24
CA LYS A 95 -5.37 -3.95 -1.84
C LYS A 95 -5.88 -2.54 -2.11
N GLY A 96 -5.71 -1.62 -1.16
CA GLY A 96 -6.03 -0.20 -1.36
C GLY A 96 -5.27 0.39 -2.54
N TRP A 97 -3.96 0.18 -2.60
CA TRP A 97 -3.14 0.67 -3.72
C TRP A 97 -3.51 0.00 -5.06
N TYR A 98 -3.76 -1.31 -5.08
CA TYR A 98 -4.18 -2.05 -6.27
C TYR A 98 -5.48 -1.51 -6.86
N ASN A 99 -6.48 -1.23 -6.02
CA ASN A 99 -7.78 -0.76 -6.49
C ASN A 99 -7.82 0.74 -6.81
N MET A 100 -6.95 1.55 -6.19
CA MET A 100 -7.08 3.01 -6.24
C MET A 100 -5.91 3.72 -6.92
N GLY A 101 -4.75 3.08 -7.05
CA GLY A 101 -3.48 3.77 -7.29
C GLY A 101 -3.09 4.62 -6.07
N VAL A 102 -2.15 5.55 -6.24
CA VAL A 102 -1.80 6.51 -5.18
C VAL A 102 -1.46 7.88 -5.76
N CYS A 103 -2.11 8.92 -5.22
CA CYS A 103 -1.86 10.30 -5.64
C CYS A 103 -0.53 10.83 -5.11
N GLY A 104 -0.05 11.93 -5.68
CA GLY A 104 1.11 12.64 -5.20
C GLY A 104 0.91 13.18 -3.79
N ASP A 105 2.00 13.22 -3.01
CA ASP A 105 2.03 13.73 -1.64
C ASP A 105 1.43 15.15 -1.52
N ALA A 106 1.66 16.02 -2.52
CA ALA A 106 1.11 17.37 -2.55
C ALA A 106 -0.43 17.44 -2.69
N LYS A 107 -1.08 16.41 -3.26
CA LYS A 107 -2.54 16.35 -3.43
C LYS A 107 -3.27 15.90 -2.17
N TRP A 108 -2.57 15.15 -1.33
CA TRP A 108 -3.08 14.72 -0.03
C TRP A 108 -1.93 14.62 0.98
N PRO A 109 -1.46 15.77 1.50
CA PRO A 109 -0.34 15.80 2.41
C PRO A 109 -0.70 15.13 3.73
N TYR A 110 0.28 14.47 4.34
CA TYR A 110 0.09 13.89 5.65
C TYR A 110 0.12 14.96 6.75
N THR A 111 -0.96 15.00 7.52
CA THR A 111 -1.02 15.67 8.83
C THR A 111 -1.56 14.66 9.83
N ALA A 112 -0.85 14.40 10.92
CA ALA A 112 -1.28 13.42 11.92
C ALA A 112 -2.65 13.77 12.51
N GLY A 113 -3.51 12.78 12.68
CA GLY A 113 -4.87 12.94 13.24
C GLY A 113 -5.83 13.75 12.36
N LYS A 114 -5.47 14.04 11.10
CA LYS A 114 -6.34 14.69 10.12
C LYS A 114 -6.62 13.73 8.96
N PRO A 115 -7.60 12.82 9.12
CA PRO A 115 -8.04 11.98 8.02
C PRO A 115 -8.71 12.84 6.93
N GLY A 116 -9.07 12.22 5.81
CA GLY A 116 -9.83 12.87 4.75
C GLY A 116 -10.39 11.85 3.76
N SER A 117 -10.97 12.35 2.68
CA SER A 117 -11.62 11.53 1.66
C SER A 117 -10.86 11.48 0.33
N LEU A 118 -11.18 10.46 -0.46
CA LEU A 118 -10.69 10.37 -1.82
C LEU A 118 -11.54 11.24 -2.77
N THR A 119 -11.10 12.49 -2.96
CA THR A 119 -11.74 13.37 -3.96
C THR A 119 -11.50 12.86 -5.38
N VAL A 120 -12.35 13.30 -6.32
CA VAL A 120 -12.22 12.96 -7.76
C VAL A 120 -10.85 13.37 -8.32
N ASP A 121 -10.32 14.51 -7.91
CA ASP A 121 -8.99 14.97 -8.35
C ASP A 121 -7.86 14.09 -7.81
N ARG A 122 -7.96 13.64 -6.55
CA ARG A 122 -7.02 12.67 -5.97
C ARG A 122 -7.12 11.32 -6.68
N ALA A 123 -8.33 10.86 -6.98
CA ALA A 123 -8.57 9.63 -7.71
C ALA A 123 -8.00 9.67 -9.14
N LYS A 124 -8.12 10.80 -9.84
CA LYS A 124 -7.51 10.99 -11.18
C LYS A 124 -5.99 10.98 -11.12
N ASP A 125 -5.39 11.71 -10.18
CA ASP A 125 -3.94 11.77 -10.02
C ASP A 125 -3.34 10.40 -9.61
N ALA A 126 -4.08 9.63 -8.81
CA ALA A 126 -3.66 8.32 -8.34
C ALA A 126 -3.42 7.29 -9.45
N ARG A 127 -4.08 7.44 -10.61
CA ARG A 127 -3.92 6.59 -11.79
C ARG A 127 -2.51 6.65 -12.38
N ALA A 128 -1.74 7.69 -12.06
CA ALA A 128 -0.36 7.84 -12.52
C ALA A 128 0.65 7.01 -11.71
N ASN A 129 0.25 6.36 -10.61
CA ASN A 129 1.07 5.46 -9.80
C ASN A 129 0.26 4.23 -9.39
N THR A 130 0.11 3.29 -10.31
CA THR A 130 -0.56 2.01 -10.08
C THR A 130 0.43 0.87 -9.96
N ILE A 131 -0.03 -0.20 -9.33
CA ILE A 131 0.74 -1.43 -9.17
C ILE A 131 0.78 -2.18 -10.51
N GLY A 132 1.95 -2.70 -10.87
CA GLY A 132 2.11 -3.55 -12.05
C GLY A 132 2.01 -5.02 -11.68
N ALA A 133 2.82 -5.44 -10.70
CA ALA A 133 2.77 -6.77 -10.12
C ALA A 133 3.15 -6.71 -8.65
N TYR A 134 2.66 -7.67 -7.86
CA TYR A 134 2.98 -7.82 -6.45
C TYR A 134 3.04 -9.28 -6.05
N TYR A 135 4.02 -9.63 -5.22
CA TYR A 135 4.27 -11.00 -4.81
C TYR A 135 4.64 -11.06 -3.33
N ARG A 136 4.16 -12.10 -2.64
CA ARG A 136 4.51 -12.36 -1.24
C ARG A 136 5.86 -13.04 -1.19
N VAL A 137 6.78 -12.47 -0.43
CA VAL A 137 8.13 -13.02 -0.23
C VAL A 137 8.08 -13.97 0.95
N GLN A 138 8.59 -15.19 0.77
CA GLN A 138 8.67 -16.15 1.86
C GLN A 138 9.68 -15.68 2.91
N PRO A 139 9.52 -16.03 4.20
CA PRO A 139 10.44 -15.67 5.27
C PRO A 139 11.74 -16.49 5.19
N SER A 140 12.46 -16.35 4.08
CA SER A 140 13.74 -16.97 3.77
C SER A 140 14.75 -15.86 3.45
N ILE A 141 15.96 -15.96 4.02
CA ILE A 141 17.02 -14.99 3.76
C ILE A 141 17.34 -14.91 2.26
N ALA A 142 17.37 -16.08 1.58
CA ALA A 142 17.66 -16.16 0.16
C ALA A 142 16.60 -15.42 -0.68
N ASP A 143 15.32 -15.57 -0.35
CA ASP A 143 14.22 -14.94 -1.08
C ASP A 143 14.20 -13.42 -0.85
N PHE A 144 14.51 -12.97 0.36
CA PHE A 144 14.66 -11.54 0.63
C PHE A 144 15.85 -10.94 -0.13
N HIS A 145 17.00 -11.63 -0.18
CA HIS A 145 18.13 -11.18 -0.99
C HIS A 145 17.75 -11.09 -2.47
N ALA A 146 17.09 -12.11 -3.02
CA ALA A 146 16.61 -12.10 -4.39
C ALA A 146 15.60 -10.96 -4.65
N ALA A 147 14.58 -10.82 -3.81
CA ALA A 147 13.56 -9.78 -3.92
C ALA A 147 14.17 -8.36 -3.89
N ILE A 148 15.19 -8.12 -3.06
CA ILE A 148 15.90 -6.84 -3.03
C ILE A 148 16.72 -6.61 -4.30
N ASN A 149 17.32 -7.64 -4.90
CA ASN A 149 18.07 -7.50 -6.15
C ASN A 149 17.13 -7.25 -7.34
N GLU A 150 16.00 -7.95 -7.40
CA GLU A 150 15.08 -7.92 -8.54
C GLU A 150 14.07 -6.77 -8.43
N GLY A 151 13.35 -6.70 -7.32
CA GLY A 151 12.33 -5.68 -7.06
C GLY A 151 12.90 -4.40 -6.49
N GLY A 152 14.09 -4.45 -5.87
CA GLY A 152 14.80 -3.27 -5.38
C GLY A 152 14.53 -2.88 -3.94
N ALA A 153 13.36 -3.22 -3.42
CA ALA A 153 12.99 -3.10 -2.02
C ALA A 153 11.87 -4.06 -1.68
N VAL A 154 11.73 -4.36 -0.39
CA VAL A 154 10.67 -5.21 0.16
C VAL A 154 9.85 -4.37 1.14
N PHE A 155 8.55 -4.34 0.98
CA PHE A 155 7.64 -3.82 1.99
C PHE A 155 7.41 -4.90 3.03
N CYS A 156 7.69 -4.61 4.29
CA CYS A 156 7.78 -5.60 5.35
C CYS A 156 7.03 -5.14 6.59
N SER A 157 6.44 -6.08 7.33
CA SER A 157 5.99 -5.88 8.70
C SER A 157 6.75 -6.82 9.66
N ALA A 158 6.85 -6.41 10.93
CA ALA A 158 7.49 -7.18 11.98
C ALA A 158 6.93 -6.85 13.36
N THR A 159 7.02 -7.81 14.28
CA THR A 159 6.85 -7.55 15.71
C THR A 159 8.09 -6.82 16.21
N THR A 160 7.95 -5.54 16.48
CA THR A 160 9.07 -4.74 16.97
C THR A 160 9.30 -4.94 18.45
N HIS A 161 10.48 -4.56 18.90
CA HIS A 161 10.92 -4.74 20.28
C HIS A 161 11.75 -3.53 20.76
N GLY A 162 12.10 -3.45 22.05
CA GLY A 162 12.67 -2.24 22.67
C GLY A 162 13.91 -1.65 21.97
N GLY A 163 14.67 -2.49 21.26
CA GLY A 163 15.80 -2.11 20.42
C GLY A 163 15.46 -1.13 19.30
N TRP A 164 14.24 -1.22 18.76
CA TRP A 164 13.74 -0.31 17.74
C TRP A 164 13.61 1.11 18.27
N MET A 165 13.43 1.31 19.57
CA MET A 165 13.31 2.65 20.14
C MET A 165 14.63 3.40 20.18
N ARG A 166 15.77 2.69 20.23
CA ARG A 166 17.11 3.28 20.35
C ARG A 166 18.17 2.52 19.54
N PRO A 167 18.05 2.46 18.20
CA PRO A 167 19.11 1.97 17.34
C PRO A 167 20.41 2.78 17.49
N ASP A 168 21.55 2.13 17.27
CA ASP A 168 22.85 2.79 17.27
C ASP A 168 22.93 3.79 16.10
N LYS A 169 23.14 5.08 16.40
CA LYS A 169 23.15 6.15 15.39
C LYS A 169 24.33 6.10 14.44
N ARG A 170 25.44 5.46 14.83
CA ARG A 170 26.69 5.39 14.06
C ARG A 170 26.69 4.18 13.12
N THR A 171 26.35 3.02 13.64
CA THR A 171 26.32 1.76 12.88
C THR A 171 24.98 1.54 12.20
N GLY A 172 23.89 2.08 12.76
CA GLY A 172 22.51 1.79 12.38
C GLY A 172 21.96 0.54 13.04
N THR A 173 22.77 -0.26 13.73
CA THR A 173 22.33 -1.55 14.31
C THR A 173 21.15 -1.36 15.24
N ILE A 174 20.10 -2.16 15.03
CA ILE A 174 18.98 -2.30 15.96
C ILE A 174 19.39 -3.39 16.95
N PRO A 175 19.70 -3.06 18.23
CA PRO A 175 20.10 -4.07 19.19
C PRO A 175 18.89 -4.95 19.55
N HIS A 176 19.02 -6.26 19.54
CA HIS A 176 17.92 -7.12 19.94
C HIS A 176 17.69 -7.04 21.46
N ILE A 177 16.51 -6.54 21.85
CA ILE A 177 16.07 -6.38 23.24
C ILE A 177 14.70 -7.01 23.34
N LYS A 178 14.56 -8.09 24.11
CA LYS A 178 13.33 -8.91 24.22
C LYS A 178 12.22 -8.21 25.03
N GLU A 179 11.74 -7.11 24.50
CA GLU A 179 10.66 -6.31 25.05
C GLU A 179 9.74 -5.92 23.90
N GLU A 180 8.67 -6.68 23.67
CA GLU A 180 7.75 -6.45 22.56
C GLU A 180 7.13 -5.05 22.60
N GLN A 181 7.09 -4.35 21.46
CA GLN A 181 6.51 -3.01 21.30
C GLN A 181 5.30 -3.01 20.36
N GLY A 182 4.98 -4.16 19.76
CA GLY A 182 3.88 -4.36 18.81
C GLY A 182 4.31 -4.34 17.34
N GLY A 183 3.32 -4.51 16.46
CA GLY A 183 3.54 -4.62 15.02
C GLY A 183 3.86 -3.29 14.34
N HIS A 184 4.84 -3.31 13.44
CA HIS A 184 5.27 -2.14 12.67
C HIS A 184 5.59 -2.50 11.23
N ALA A 185 5.27 -1.60 10.29
CA ALA A 185 5.53 -1.77 8.87
C ALA A 185 6.53 -0.74 8.34
N PHE A 186 7.42 -1.17 7.44
CA PHE A 186 8.56 -0.41 6.94
C PHE A 186 9.05 -0.95 5.59
N ALA A 187 10.08 -0.31 5.02
CA ALA A 187 10.74 -0.78 3.80
C ALA A 187 12.10 -1.39 4.13
N ILE A 188 12.44 -2.52 3.50
CA ILE A 188 13.81 -3.05 3.45
C ILE A 188 14.43 -2.63 2.12
N VAL A 189 15.53 -1.91 2.18
CA VAL A 189 16.13 -1.18 1.05
C VAL A 189 17.56 -1.64 0.72
N GLY A 190 18.03 -2.69 1.38
CA GLY A 190 19.36 -3.24 1.20
C GLY A 190 19.70 -4.31 2.22
N TYR A 191 20.91 -4.86 2.12
CA TYR A 191 21.43 -5.84 3.07
C TYR A 191 22.95 -5.86 3.07
N ASN A 192 23.51 -6.41 4.14
CA ASN A 192 24.91 -6.79 4.19
C ASN A 192 25.14 -8.15 4.86
N SER A 193 26.37 -8.48 5.24
CA SER A 193 26.68 -9.77 5.88
C SER A 193 26.10 -9.93 7.29
N LYS A 194 25.54 -8.86 7.87
CA LYS A 194 24.99 -8.86 9.25
C LYS A 194 23.47 -8.79 9.29
N GLY A 195 22.83 -8.24 8.26
CA GLY A 195 21.38 -8.05 8.28
C GLY A 195 20.83 -7.19 7.15
N PHE A 196 19.56 -6.86 7.28
CA PHE A 196 18.78 -6.05 6.35
C PHE A 196 18.80 -4.57 6.75
N TRP A 197 18.95 -3.69 5.76
CA TRP A 197 18.77 -2.26 5.96
C TRP A 197 17.30 -1.88 5.85
N VAL A 198 16.75 -1.45 6.97
CA VAL A 198 15.39 -0.94 7.12
C VAL A 198 15.39 0.57 6.93
N GLN A 199 14.52 1.07 6.06
CA GLN A 199 14.07 2.45 6.04
C GLN A 199 12.79 2.56 6.87
N ASN A 200 12.88 3.28 7.98
CA ASN A 200 11.77 3.50 8.90
C ASN A 200 11.05 4.83 8.59
N SER A 201 9.93 5.05 9.27
CA SER A 201 9.05 6.21 9.16
C SER A 201 8.96 7.03 10.45
N TRP A 202 10.02 7.06 11.26
CA TRP A 202 10.12 7.87 12.49
C TRP A 202 11.08 9.06 12.34
N GLY A 203 11.18 9.59 11.12
CA GLY A 203 12.02 10.74 10.80
C GLY A 203 13.51 10.43 10.75
N LYS A 204 14.29 11.43 10.31
CA LYS A 204 15.75 11.30 10.10
C LYS A 204 16.55 11.15 11.39
N ALA A 205 15.97 11.53 12.54
CA ALA A 205 16.66 11.43 13.82
C ALA A 205 16.73 9.99 14.34
N TRP A 206 15.88 9.10 13.82
CA TRP A 206 15.86 7.69 14.18
C TRP A 206 17.01 6.93 13.51
N GLY A 207 17.72 6.11 14.28
CA GLY A 207 18.83 5.29 13.79
C GLY A 207 19.91 6.09 13.07
N LYS A 208 20.39 5.53 11.97
CA LYS A 208 21.37 6.15 11.09
C LYS A 208 20.64 6.93 9.98
N ALA A 209 20.27 8.16 10.29
CA ALA A 209 19.58 9.05 9.34
C ALA A 209 18.26 8.48 8.81
N GLY A 210 17.44 7.86 9.67
CA GLY A 210 16.18 7.19 9.30
C GLY A 210 16.34 5.71 8.91
N LEU A 211 17.56 5.18 8.95
CA LEU A 211 17.87 3.79 8.62
C LEU A 211 18.27 2.97 9.85
N GLY A 212 17.92 1.69 9.83
CA GLY A 212 18.33 0.70 10.84
C GLY A 212 18.89 -0.55 10.16
N LEU A 213 19.88 -1.20 10.77
CA LEU A 213 20.38 -2.50 10.36
C LEU A 213 19.75 -3.56 11.28
N TRP A 214 18.76 -4.25 10.75
CA TRP A 214 18.04 -5.33 11.43
C TRP A 214 18.77 -6.65 11.21
N GLN A 215 19.31 -7.22 12.28
CA GLN A 215 20.19 -8.39 12.19
C GLN A 215 19.42 -9.64 11.76
N TYR A 216 20.07 -10.58 11.08
CA TYR A 216 19.39 -11.77 10.53
C TYR A 216 18.72 -12.64 11.60
N GLU A 217 19.35 -12.79 12.77
CA GLU A 217 18.83 -13.59 13.88
C GLU A 217 17.58 -12.97 14.48
N ASP A 218 17.55 -11.63 14.52
CA ASP A 218 16.41 -10.84 14.98
C ASP A 218 15.28 -10.86 13.94
N TRP A 219 15.63 -10.65 12.66
CA TRP A 219 14.70 -10.75 11.53
C TRP A 219 13.96 -12.09 11.48
N LEU A 220 14.68 -13.20 11.64
CA LEU A 220 14.11 -14.54 11.56
C LEU A 220 13.04 -14.79 12.63
N GLN A 221 13.18 -14.16 13.80
CA GLN A 221 12.26 -14.34 14.93
C GLN A 221 11.03 -13.42 14.84
N ASN A 222 11.14 -12.28 14.17
CA ASN A 222 10.20 -11.18 14.32
C ASN A 222 9.49 -10.76 13.02
N VAL A 223 9.91 -11.27 11.85
CA VAL A 223 9.25 -10.97 10.57
C VAL A 223 7.81 -11.49 10.54
N MET A 224 6.88 -10.66 10.09
CA MET A 224 5.46 -11.00 9.96
C MET A 224 5.09 -11.21 8.48
N ASP A 225 5.15 -10.15 7.68
CA ASP A 225 4.80 -10.17 6.26
C ASP A 225 5.86 -9.47 5.41
N ALA A 226 5.99 -9.92 4.16
CA ALA A 226 6.91 -9.33 3.20
C ALA A 226 6.38 -9.40 1.78
N TRP A 227 6.51 -8.29 1.06
CA TRP A 227 5.94 -8.09 -0.26
C TRP A 227 6.92 -7.35 -1.17
N VAL A 228 7.01 -7.78 -2.42
CA VAL A 228 7.82 -7.15 -3.46
C VAL A 228 6.93 -6.72 -4.62
N PHE A 229 7.31 -5.64 -5.29
CA PHE A 229 6.48 -4.98 -6.29
C PHE A 229 7.23 -4.62 -7.57
N SER A 230 6.48 -4.55 -8.66
CA SER A 230 6.79 -3.74 -9.82
C SER A 230 5.69 -2.71 -10.01
N LEU A 231 6.04 -1.43 -10.26
CA LEU A 231 5.03 -0.42 -10.60
C LEU A 231 4.58 -0.58 -12.06
N ALA A 232 3.33 -0.27 -12.36
CA ALA A 232 2.89 -0.18 -13.75
C ALA A 232 3.54 1.03 -14.43
N LEU A 233 3.66 1.00 -15.76
CA LEU A 233 3.94 2.21 -16.51
C LEU A 233 2.64 2.99 -16.69
N PRO A 234 2.64 4.33 -16.49
CA PRO A 234 1.44 5.13 -16.70
C PRO A 234 0.99 5.03 -18.16
N THR A 235 -0.24 4.59 -18.38
CA THR A 235 -0.85 4.46 -19.72
C THR A 235 -2.19 5.23 -19.80
N PRO A 236 -2.19 6.54 -19.52
CA PRO A 236 -3.43 7.34 -19.44
C PRO A 236 -4.26 7.28 -20.73
N GLN A 237 -3.62 7.06 -21.87
CA GLN A 237 -4.24 7.00 -23.19
C GLN A 237 -5.17 5.80 -23.40
N ILE A 238 -5.01 4.71 -22.66
CA ILE A 238 -5.87 3.52 -22.76
C ILE A 238 -6.75 3.34 -21.52
N TRP A 239 -6.71 4.28 -20.57
CA TRP A 239 -7.40 4.15 -19.28
C TRP A 239 -8.94 4.12 -19.38
N HIS A 240 -9.51 4.63 -20.48
CA HIS A 240 -10.95 4.58 -20.74
C HIS A 240 -11.38 3.31 -21.49
N LEU A 241 -10.43 2.45 -21.86
CA LEU A 241 -10.70 1.22 -22.58
C LEU A 241 -10.76 0.07 -21.57
N PRO A 242 -11.89 -0.66 -21.47
CA PRO A 242 -11.96 -1.81 -20.58
C PRO A 242 -10.94 -2.87 -21.00
N PRO A 243 -10.27 -3.55 -20.06
CA PRO A 243 -9.45 -4.72 -20.38
C PRO A 243 -10.27 -5.74 -21.18
N ALA A 244 -9.67 -6.46 -22.11
CA ALA A 244 -10.40 -7.51 -22.84
C ALA A 244 -10.78 -8.69 -21.93
N SER A 245 -10.02 -8.94 -20.85
CA SER A 245 -10.24 -10.00 -19.88
C SER A 245 -9.38 -9.83 -18.63
N GLU A 246 -9.88 -10.18 -17.45
CA GLU A 246 -9.06 -10.44 -16.26
C GLU A 246 -8.78 -11.96 -16.16
N ARG A 247 -7.51 -12.36 -15.97
CA ARG A 247 -7.12 -13.76 -15.71
C ARG A 247 -6.74 -13.93 -14.24
N ASN A 248 -7.42 -14.84 -13.55
CA ASN A 248 -7.00 -15.36 -12.25
C ASN A 248 -6.29 -16.72 -12.41
N ARG A 249 -5.57 -17.20 -11.37
CA ARG A 249 -4.79 -18.46 -11.38
C ARG A 249 -5.58 -19.71 -11.79
N SER A 250 -6.91 -19.68 -11.74
CA SER A 250 -7.79 -20.76 -12.20
C SER A 250 -7.96 -20.85 -13.72
N GLY A 251 -7.36 -19.93 -14.50
CA GLY A 251 -7.56 -19.87 -15.95
C GLY A 251 -8.96 -19.38 -16.38
N ILE A 252 -9.81 -19.03 -15.41
CA ILE A 252 -11.15 -18.50 -15.68
C ILE A 252 -10.99 -17.07 -16.19
N VAL A 253 -11.40 -16.88 -17.45
CA VAL A 253 -11.59 -15.55 -18.05
C VAL A 253 -12.82 -14.93 -17.42
N ALA A 254 -12.64 -13.88 -16.64
CA ALA A 254 -13.74 -13.09 -16.09
C ALA A 254 -13.85 -11.75 -16.82
N ARG A 255 -15.08 -11.21 -16.88
CA ARG A 255 -15.28 -9.82 -17.26
C ARG A 255 -14.48 -8.92 -16.30
N PRO A 256 -13.75 -7.92 -16.82
CA PRO A 256 -12.98 -7.00 -15.99
C PRO A 256 -13.91 -6.22 -15.07
N ARG A 257 -13.40 -5.92 -13.88
CA ARG A 257 -14.12 -5.11 -12.89
C ARG A 257 -13.47 -3.73 -12.84
N PRO A 258 -14.24 -2.63 -12.92
CA PRO A 258 -13.63 -1.30 -12.84
C PRO A 258 -12.92 -1.11 -11.49
N ALA A 259 -11.83 -0.35 -11.50
CA ALA A 259 -11.23 0.16 -10.28
C ALA A 259 -12.11 1.28 -9.70
N ARG A 260 -12.21 1.40 -8.37
CA ARG A 260 -13.10 2.40 -7.75
C ARG A 260 -12.64 3.83 -8.01
N SER A 261 -11.35 4.05 -8.29
CA SER A 261 -10.82 5.35 -8.73
C SER A 261 -11.25 5.72 -10.16
N GLU A 262 -11.65 4.76 -11.00
CA GLU A 262 -12.11 4.98 -12.37
C GLU A 262 -13.51 5.59 -12.40
N ILE A 263 -14.36 5.10 -11.50
CA ILE A 263 -15.77 5.45 -11.39
C ILE A 263 -16.04 6.53 -10.32
N ALA A 264 -15.00 7.11 -9.71
CA ALA A 264 -15.15 8.16 -8.70
C ALA A 264 -15.84 9.39 -9.30
N GLY A 265 -16.88 9.88 -8.60
CA GLY A 265 -17.79 10.91 -9.10
C GLY A 265 -18.95 10.37 -9.92
N HIS A 266 -18.87 9.15 -10.47
CA HIS A 266 -19.90 8.52 -11.31
C HIS A 266 -20.60 7.34 -10.62
N PHE A 267 -20.38 7.15 -9.32
CA PHE A 267 -20.82 5.97 -8.59
C PHE A 267 -21.25 6.35 -7.17
N ILE A 268 -22.41 5.84 -6.76
CA ILE A 268 -22.94 5.93 -5.40
C ILE A 268 -23.37 4.53 -4.97
N HIS A 269 -22.98 4.14 -3.75
CA HIS A 269 -23.30 2.84 -3.18
C HIS A 269 -24.04 2.98 -1.86
N VAL A 270 -25.22 2.37 -1.80
CA VAL A 270 -26.07 2.28 -0.61
C VAL A 270 -26.39 0.80 -0.37
N ASP A 271 -26.25 0.36 0.87
CA ASP A 271 -26.57 -1.01 1.30
C ASP A 271 -27.50 -0.93 2.53
N ASP A 272 -28.65 -1.60 2.45
CA ASP A 272 -29.68 -1.62 3.50
C ASP A 272 -30.09 -0.24 4.06
N GLY A 273 -30.06 0.79 3.20
CA GLY A 273 -30.47 2.15 3.54
C GLY A 273 -29.34 3.04 4.08
N ASP A 274 -28.17 2.46 4.34
CA ASP A 274 -26.97 3.16 4.79
C ASP A 274 -25.92 3.25 3.67
N PHE A 275 -24.98 4.17 3.82
CA PHE A 275 -23.83 4.24 2.91
C PHE A 275 -22.90 3.04 3.11
N HIS A 276 -22.51 2.39 2.02
CA HIS A 276 -21.52 1.32 2.08
C HIS A 276 -20.12 1.93 2.18
N ASP A 277 -19.61 2.10 3.39
CA ASP A 277 -18.41 2.90 3.69
C ASP A 277 -17.08 2.12 3.66
N LYS A 278 -17.11 0.83 3.36
CA LYS A 278 -15.93 -0.07 3.37
C LYS A 278 -15.81 -0.89 2.07
N GLY A 279 -14.70 -1.60 1.94
CA GLY A 279 -14.46 -2.52 0.83
C GLY A 279 -14.13 -1.83 -0.49
N ARG A 280 -14.20 -2.59 -1.59
CA ARG A 280 -13.71 -2.14 -2.91
C ARG A 280 -14.54 -1.00 -3.51
N TYR A 281 -15.85 -1.03 -3.32
CA TYR A 281 -16.78 -0.07 -3.92
C TYR A 281 -17.47 0.76 -2.86
N TRP A 282 -16.69 1.41 -1.99
CA TRP A 282 -17.25 2.25 -0.94
C TRP A 282 -17.82 3.57 -1.50
N SER A 283 -18.76 4.15 -0.77
CA SER A 283 -19.35 5.46 -1.00
C SER A 283 -19.79 6.03 0.34
N ASN A 284 -19.57 7.32 0.59
CA ASN A 284 -20.07 8.01 1.78
C ASN A 284 -20.76 9.35 1.43
N ALA A 285 -21.19 10.10 2.44
CA ALA A 285 -21.87 11.38 2.25
C ALA A 285 -21.05 12.40 1.44
N GLU A 286 -19.71 12.41 1.61
CA GLU A 286 -18.83 13.29 0.84
C GLU A 286 -18.75 12.85 -0.64
N ASP A 287 -18.70 11.55 -0.93
CA ASP A 287 -18.77 11.06 -2.32
C ASP A 287 -20.08 11.46 -3.00
N VAL A 288 -21.20 11.34 -2.30
CA VAL A 288 -22.52 11.72 -2.82
C VAL A 288 -22.57 13.21 -3.09
N SER A 289 -22.08 14.04 -2.15
CA SER A 289 -22.04 15.49 -2.32
C SER A 289 -21.15 15.89 -3.51
N ALA A 290 -19.96 15.29 -3.63
CA ALA A 290 -19.06 15.54 -4.75
C ALA A 290 -19.66 15.11 -6.10
N THR A 291 -20.29 13.94 -6.15
CA THR A 291 -20.99 13.42 -7.32
C THR A 291 -22.17 14.32 -7.72
N ALA A 292 -22.99 14.72 -6.75
CA ALA A 292 -24.11 15.63 -6.98
C ALA A 292 -23.62 16.99 -7.51
N GLY A 293 -22.52 17.51 -6.98
CA GLY A 293 -21.88 18.74 -7.48
C GLY A 293 -21.45 18.62 -8.94
N LEU A 294 -20.87 17.49 -9.34
CA LEU A 294 -20.50 17.22 -10.74
C LEU A 294 -21.72 17.13 -11.66
N VAL A 295 -22.78 16.43 -11.22
CA VAL A 295 -24.03 16.30 -11.99
C VAL A 295 -24.70 17.68 -12.15
N ALA A 296 -24.80 18.46 -11.08
CA ALA A 296 -25.39 19.80 -11.12
C ALA A 296 -24.58 20.77 -11.98
N GLY A 297 -23.25 20.72 -11.88
CA GLY A 297 -22.34 21.64 -12.59
C GLY A 297 -22.16 21.34 -14.09
N SER A 298 -22.52 20.15 -14.55
CA SER A 298 -22.19 19.69 -15.90
C SER A 298 -23.16 20.09 -17.00
N LYS A 299 -24.21 20.88 -16.69
CA LYS A 299 -25.15 21.48 -17.67
C LYS A 299 -25.52 20.53 -18.82
N GLN A 300 -26.00 19.32 -18.47
CA GLN A 300 -26.40 18.23 -19.38
C GLN A 300 -25.27 17.43 -20.09
N LYS A 301 -24.00 17.69 -19.79
CA LYS A 301 -22.87 16.89 -20.32
C LYS A 301 -22.53 15.66 -19.48
N TYR A 302 -23.20 15.46 -18.35
CA TYR A 302 -23.02 14.26 -17.54
C TYR A 302 -23.64 13.06 -18.23
N GLN A 303 -22.83 12.08 -18.62
CA GLN A 303 -23.33 10.97 -19.44
C GLN A 303 -23.81 9.79 -18.59
N HIS A 304 -23.08 9.46 -17.52
CA HIS A 304 -23.29 8.20 -16.80
C HIS A 304 -23.16 8.40 -15.29
N LEU A 305 -24.16 7.93 -14.54
CA LEU A 305 -24.15 7.82 -13.08
C LEU A 305 -24.70 6.43 -12.73
N LEU A 306 -23.99 5.69 -11.90
CA LEU A 306 -24.46 4.44 -11.34
C LEU A 306 -24.86 4.66 -9.88
N LEU A 307 -26.15 4.53 -9.59
CA LEU A 307 -26.67 4.36 -8.24
C LEU A 307 -26.82 2.86 -7.98
N TYR A 308 -25.94 2.30 -7.16
CA TYR A 308 -26.01 0.91 -6.72
C TYR A 308 -26.61 0.87 -5.32
N ALA A 309 -27.90 0.56 -5.25
CA ALA A 309 -28.63 0.38 -4.00
C ALA A 309 -29.11 -1.07 -3.91
N HIS A 310 -28.65 -1.81 -2.90
CA HIS A 310 -29.06 -3.20 -2.70
C HIS A 310 -29.36 -3.47 -1.21
N GLY A 311 -29.98 -4.62 -0.92
CA GLY A 311 -30.22 -5.08 0.45
C GLY A 311 -29.62 -6.46 0.67
N GLY A 312 -28.29 -6.55 0.65
CA GLY A 312 -27.52 -7.79 0.89
C GLY A 312 -27.65 -8.99 -0.07
N LEU A 313 -28.69 -9.12 -0.92
CA LEU A 313 -28.92 -10.33 -1.74
C LEU A 313 -27.93 -10.55 -2.89
N ASN A 314 -27.25 -9.50 -3.36
CA ASN A 314 -26.22 -9.59 -4.40
C ASN A 314 -24.90 -9.06 -3.87
N SER A 315 -23.80 -9.78 -4.11
CA SER A 315 -22.48 -9.27 -3.74
C SER A 315 -22.07 -8.10 -4.66
N PRO A 316 -21.48 -7.01 -4.14
CA PRO A 316 -20.94 -5.93 -4.96
C PRO A 316 -19.95 -6.44 -6.02
N THR A 317 -19.22 -7.51 -5.70
CA THR A 317 -18.26 -8.17 -6.59
C THR A 317 -18.88 -8.85 -7.81
N ASP A 318 -20.12 -9.36 -7.69
CA ASP A 318 -20.83 -9.98 -8.80
C ASP A 318 -21.56 -8.94 -9.64
N SER A 319 -22.13 -7.93 -9.00
CA SER A 319 -22.78 -6.80 -9.67
C SER A 319 -21.80 -6.01 -10.53
N ALA A 320 -20.57 -5.80 -10.07
CA ALA A 320 -19.54 -5.05 -10.82
C ALA A 320 -19.08 -5.71 -12.13
N ARG A 321 -19.50 -6.94 -12.41
CA ARG A 321 -19.19 -7.65 -13.68
C ARG A 321 -20.29 -7.53 -14.74
N ARG A 322 -21.46 -7.01 -14.37
CA ARG A 322 -22.62 -6.88 -15.24
C ARG A 322 -22.50 -5.63 -16.09
#